data_AF-A0A327KH56-F1
#
_entry.id   AF-A0A327KH56-F1
#
_cell.length_a   1.000
_cell.length_b   1.000
_cell.length_c   1.000
_cell.angle_alpha   90.00
_cell.angle_beta   90.00
_cell.angle_gamma   90.00
#
_symmetry.space_group_name_H-M   'P 1'
#
loop_
_entity.id
_entity.type
_entity.pdbx_description
1 polymer ?
#
loop_
_entity_poly.entity_id
_entity_poly.type
_entity_poly.pdbx_seq_one_letter_code
_entity_poly.pdbx_strand_id
1 'polypeptide(L)'
;MSTLVMPTTSFADLAFELRIYANREVLANHGVEVFLARYPNERLGVTLDQLRESAALVGQASMLLSLLAPHEAAVRALVEAAAPALAEPIGERHACPAGR
;
A
#
# COMPACT_ATOMS: atom_id res chain seq x y z
N MET A 1 -3.27 18.15 -4.18
CA MET A 1 -2.86 18.28 -2.76
C MET A 1 -3.18 16.97 -2.08
N SER A 2 -2.18 16.21 -1.63
CA SER A 2 -2.39 14.93 -0.95
C SER A 2 -2.47 15.20 0.55
N THR A 3 -3.62 14.98 1.16
CA THR A 3 -3.81 15.17 2.60
C THR A 3 -3.29 13.94 3.32
N LEU A 4 -2.29 14.10 4.19
CA LEU A 4 -1.76 13.00 4.98
C LEU A 4 -2.72 12.73 6.14
N VAL A 5 -3.55 11.70 6.00
CA VAL A 5 -4.53 11.30 7.01
C VAL A 5 -3.99 10.08 7.76
N MET A 6 -3.71 10.22 9.04
CA MET A 6 -3.40 9.07 9.89
C MET A 6 -4.68 8.29 10.18
N PRO A 7 -4.71 6.96 9.97
CA PRO A 7 -5.85 6.15 10.32
C PRO A 7 -6.12 6.22 11.83
N THR A 8 -7.40 6.17 12.19
CA THR A 8 -7.86 6.06 13.58
C THR A 8 -7.84 4.62 14.09
N THR A 9 -7.87 3.65 13.16
CA THR A 9 -7.74 2.21 13.45
C THR A 9 -6.30 1.88 13.83
N SER A 10 -6.12 0.96 14.78
CA SER A 10 -4.78 0.52 15.19
C SER A 10 -4.02 -0.15 14.06
N PHE A 11 -2.69 -0.08 14.09
CA PHE A 11 -1.86 -0.75 13.09
C PHE A 11 -2.00 -2.27 13.15
N ALA A 12 -2.23 -2.82 14.34
CA ALA A 12 -2.45 -4.26 14.52
C ALA A 12 -3.75 -4.73 13.86
N ASP A 13 -4.84 -3.98 14.04
CA ASP A 13 -6.13 -4.31 13.42
C ASP A 13 -6.06 -4.17 11.90
N LEU A 14 -5.45 -3.09 11.40
CA LEU A 14 -5.24 -2.91 9.96
C LEU A 14 -4.35 -4.02 9.37
N ALA A 15 -3.28 -4.41 10.06
CA ALA A 15 -2.43 -5.50 9.63
C ALA A 15 -3.21 -6.83 9.53
N PHE A 16 -4.09 -7.10 10.51
CA PHE A 16 -4.95 -8.28 10.51
C PHE A 16 -5.97 -8.26 9.37
N GLU A 17 -6.66 -7.15 9.17
CA GLU A 17 -7.63 -6.98 8.08
C GLU A 17 -6.98 -7.15 6.70
N LEU A 18 -5.83 -6.52 6.48
CA LEU A 18 -5.07 -6.67 5.23
C LEU A 18 -4.62 -8.12 5.03
N ARG A 19 -4.30 -8.84 6.09
CA ARG A 19 -3.93 -10.26 6.00
C ARG A 19 -5.11 -11.15 5.61
N ILE A 20 -6.30 -10.87 6.15
CA ILE A 20 -7.54 -11.54 5.71
C ILE A 20 -7.80 -11.24 4.24
N TYR A 21 -7.70 -9.97 3.85
CA TYR A 21 -7.92 -9.56 2.46
C TYR A 21 -6.93 -10.24 1.51
N ALA A 22 -5.63 -10.17 1.80
CA ALA A 22 -4.59 -10.83 1.00
C ALA A 22 -4.85 -12.34 0.86
N ASN A 23 -5.25 -13.01 1.93
CA ASN A 23 -5.56 -14.44 1.86
C ASN A 23 -6.76 -14.74 0.96
N ARG A 24 -7.81 -13.91 1.01
CA ARG A 24 -8.98 -14.04 0.13
C ARG A 24 -8.61 -13.80 -1.34
N GLU A 25 -7.79 -12.79 -1.61
CA GLU A 25 -7.27 -12.51 -2.96
C GLU A 25 -6.42 -13.66 -3.49
N VAL A 26 -5.50 -14.23 -2.69
CA VAL A 26 -4.70 -15.39 -3.09
C VAL A 26 -5.60 -16.58 -3.47
N LEU A 27 -6.63 -16.87 -2.68
CA LEU A 27 -7.58 -17.94 -2.98
C LEU A 27 -8.37 -17.69 -4.26
N ALA A 28 -8.83 -16.45 -4.48
CA ALA A 28 -9.55 -16.07 -5.69
C ALA A 28 -8.64 -16.18 -6.93
N ASN A 29 -7.42 -15.66 -6.83
CA ASN A 29 -6.40 -15.74 -7.87
C ASN A 29 -6.05 -17.19 -8.22
N HIS A 30 -5.94 -18.08 -7.23
CA HIS A 30 -5.72 -19.50 -7.48
C HIS A 30 -6.86 -20.12 -8.31
N GLY A 31 -8.11 -19.77 -8.03
CA GLY A 31 -9.25 -20.21 -8.84
C GLY A 31 -9.17 -19.73 -10.29
N VAL A 32 -8.75 -18.48 -10.50
CA VAL A 32 -8.53 -17.90 -11.84
C VAL A 32 -7.36 -18.61 -12.55
N GLU A 33 -6.25 -18.87 -11.86
CA GLU A 33 -5.11 -19.60 -12.41
C GLU A 33 -5.51 -21.00 -12.90
N VAL A 34 -6.26 -21.75 -12.09
CA VAL A 34 -6.76 -23.08 -12.46
C VAL A 34 -7.72 -23.00 -13.66
N PHE A 35 -8.59 -21.99 -13.68
CA PHE A 35 -9.50 -21.78 -14.81
C PHE A 35 -8.75 -21.46 -16.11
N LEU A 36 -7.78 -20.55 -16.07
CA LEU A 36 -7.00 -20.14 -17.25
C LEU A 36 -6.04 -21.21 -17.74
N ALA A 37 -5.51 -22.04 -16.83
CA ALA A 37 -4.74 -23.22 -17.23
C ALA A 37 -5.57 -24.22 -18.04
N ARG A 38 -6.89 -24.29 -17.79
CA ARG A 38 -7.81 -25.16 -18.52
C ARG A 38 -8.40 -24.50 -19.78
N TYR A 39 -8.60 -23.18 -19.74
CA TYR A 39 -9.19 -22.39 -20.82
C TYR A 39 -8.38 -21.11 -21.06
N PRO A 40 -7.25 -21.22 -21.80
CA PRO A 40 -6.39 -20.06 -22.04
C PRO A 40 -7.12 -19.01 -22.87
N ASN A 41 -7.04 -17.75 -22.45
CA ASN A 41 -7.64 -16.63 -23.15
C ASN A 41 -6.68 -15.44 -23.17
N GLU A 42 -6.17 -15.11 -24.36
CA GLU A 42 -5.18 -14.04 -24.57
C GLU A 42 -5.78 -12.63 -24.48
N ARG A 43 -7.11 -12.48 -24.40
CA ARG A 43 -7.80 -11.19 -24.36
C ARG A 43 -8.14 -10.70 -22.96
N LEU A 44 -7.68 -11.39 -21.92
CA LEU A 44 -7.80 -10.90 -20.54
C LEU A 44 -6.92 -9.66 -20.37
N GLY A 45 -7.55 -8.52 -20.11
CA GLY A 45 -6.87 -7.25 -19.86
C GLY A 45 -6.09 -7.19 -18.54
N VAL A 46 -6.15 -8.25 -17.74
CA VAL A 46 -5.39 -8.42 -16.49
C VAL A 46 -4.62 -9.73 -16.56
N THR A 47 -3.31 -9.68 -16.33
CA THR A 47 -2.46 -10.88 -16.34
C THR A 47 -2.47 -11.56 -14.96
N LEU A 48 -2.21 -12.87 -14.94
CA LEU A 48 -2.03 -13.60 -13.68
C LEU A 48 -0.90 -13.01 -12.82
N ASP A 49 0.15 -12.49 -13.47
CA ASP A 49 1.27 -11.86 -12.77
C ASP A 49 0.84 -10.57 -12.07
N GLN A 50 -0.03 -9.75 -12.69
CA GLN A 50 -0.57 -8.54 -12.05
C GLN A 50 -1.44 -8.88 -10.82
N LEU A 51 -2.21 -9.97 -10.88
CA LEU A 51 -3.01 -10.43 -9.74
C LEU A 51 -2.12 -10.91 -8.58
N ARG A 52 -1.05 -11.65 -8.88
CA ARG A 52 -0.07 -12.09 -7.89
C ARG A 52 0.68 -10.93 -7.26
N GLU A 53 1.10 -9.96 -8.07
CA GLU A 53 1.80 -8.75 -7.60
C GLU A 53 0.91 -7.94 -6.67
N SER A 54 -0.37 -7.74 -7.01
CA SER A 54 -1.36 -7.09 -6.14
C SER A 54 -1.48 -7.78 -4.78
N ALA A 55 -1.64 -9.11 -4.76
CA ALA A 55 -1.74 -9.86 -3.51
C ALA A 55 -0.45 -9.78 -2.67
N ALA A 56 0.72 -9.78 -3.32
CA ALA A 56 2.01 -9.63 -2.66
C ALA A 56 2.18 -8.25 -2.01
N LEU A 57 1.78 -7.18 -2.71
CA LEU A 57 1.81 -5.81 -2.17
C LEU A 57 0.95 -5.68 -0.91
N VAL A 58 -0.24 -6.28 -0.89
CA VAL A 58 -1.08 -6.25 0.32
C VAL A 58 -0.45 -7.05 1.46
N GLY A 59 0.16 -8.20 1.16
CA GLY A 59 0.90 -8.98 2.16
C GLY A 59 2.07 -8.20 2.76
N GLN A 60 2.84 -7.48 1.94
CA GLN A 60 3.93 -6.61 2.39
C GLN A 60 3.42 -5.45 3.26
N ALA A 61 2.31 -4.83 2.90
CA ALA A 61 1.69 -3.76 3.69
C ALA A 61 1.25 -4.27 5.07
N SER A 62 0.59 -5.43 5.12
CA SER A 62 0.22 -6.11 6.38
C SER A 62 1.44 -6.40 7.26
N MET A 63 2.52 -6.91 6.67
CA MET A 63 3.76 -7.19 7.39
C MET A 63 4.40 -5.92 7.95
N LEU A 64 4.45 -4.84 7.17
CA LEU A 64 4.97 -3.55 7.61
C LEU A 64 4.17 -3.01 8.80
N LEU A 65 2.85 -3.00 8.72
CA LEU A 65 2.00 -2.56 9.82
C LEU A 65 2.18 -3.41 11.09
N SER A 66 2.35 -4.73 10.93
CA SER A 66 2.63 -5.64 12.05
C SER A 66 3.96 -5.29 12.75
N LEU A 67 5.00 -4.95 11.98
CA LEU A 67 6.30 -4.52 12.52
C LEU A 67 6.22 -3.15 13.21
N LEU A 68 5.36 -2.27 12.73
CA LEU A 68 5.17 -0.93 13.28
C LEU A 68 4.21 -0.89 14.47
N ALA A 69 3.34 -1.90 14.66
CA ALA A 69 2.33 -1.91 15.72
C ALA A 69 2.90 -1.68 17.15
N PRO A 70 4.04 -2.29 17.56
CA PRO A 70 4.63 -1.99 18.87
C PRO A 70 5.08 -0.53 19.03
N HIS A 71 5.27 0.19 17.92
CA HIS A 71 5.77 1.57 17.87
C HIS A 71 4.69 2.56 17.41
N GLU A 72 3.42 2.16 17.36
CA GLU A 72 2.32 2.94 16.78
C GLU A 72 2.24 4.36 17.35
N ALA A 73 2.32 4.52 18.67
CA ALA A 73 2.28 5.83 19.32
C ALA A 73 3.42 6.76 18.88
N ALA A 74 4.64 6.22 18.72
CA ALA A 74 5.81 6.98 18.29
C ALA A 74 5.69 7.39 16.81
N VAL A 75 5.22 6.46 15.96
CA VAL A 75 4.95 6.75 14.54
C VAL A 75 3.87 7.82 14.39
N ARG A 76 2.80 7.73 15.18
CA ARG A 76 1.71 8.72 15.18
C ARG A 76 2.19 10.10 15.59
N ALA A 77 2.96 10.18 16.68
CA ALA A 77 3.57 11.43 17.11
C ALA A 77 4.53 12.03 16.06
N LEU A 78 5.31 11.19 15.37
CA LEU A 78 6.21 11.64 14.30
C LEU A 78 5.44 12.21 13.11
N VAL A 79 4.34 11.56 12.72
CA VAL A 79 3.48 12.03 11.61
C VAL A 79 2.75 13.32 11.97
N GLU A 80 2.21 13.42 13.19
CA GLU A 80 1.57 14.63 13.70
C GLU A 80 2.57 15.81 13.78
N ALA A 81 3.82 15.55 14.18
CA ALA A 81 4.88 16.55 14.20
C ALA A 81 5.36 16.97 12.80
N ALA A 82 5.26 16.09 11.80
CA ALA A 82 5.64 16.37 10.41
C ALA A 82 4.54 17.01 9.56
N ALA A 83 3.27 16.88 9.98
CA ALA A 83 2.11 17.46 9.29
C ALA A 83 2.21 18.97 9.02
N PRO A 84 2.77 19.83 9.90
CA PRO A 84 2.96 21.26 9.63
C PRO A 84 3.97 21.54 8.51
N ALA A 85 5.02 20.72 8.40
CA ALA A 85 6.09 20.91 7.41
C ALA A 85 5.68 20.46 5.99
N LEU A 86 4.72 19.53 5.89
CA LEU A 86 4.15 19.05 4.62
C LEU A 86 2.97 19.91 4.14
N ALA A 87 2.47 20.83 4.97
CA ALA A 87 1.41 21.78 4.65
C ALA A 87 1.94 23.08 4.01
N GLU A 88 3.26 23.29 3.99
CA GLU A 88 3.83 24.33 3.12
C GLU A 88 3.63 23.90 1.66
N PRO A 89 3.06 24.76 0.80
CA PRO A 89 3.03 24.47 -0.63
C PRO A 89 4.47 24.24 -1.09
N ILE A 90 4.72 23.17 -1.83
CA ILE A 90 5.93 22.97 -2.63
C ILE A 90 5.88 24.02 -3.76
N GLY A 91 6.02 25.29 -3.39
CA GLY A 91 6.17 26.44 -4.26
C GLY A 91 7.51 27.07 -3.89
N GLU A 92 8.43 27.05 -4.85
CA GLU A 92 9.59 27.97 -4.89
C GLU A 92 10.85 27.67 -4.05
N ARG A 93 11.25 26.41 -3.80
CA ARG A 93 12.63 26.14 -3.28
C ARG A 93 13.56 25.30 -4.14
N HIS A 94 13.14 24.89 -5.33
CA HIS A 94 14.05 24.31 -6.33
C HIS A 94 13.91 25.01 -7.69
N ALA A 95 14.13 26.33 -7.70
CA ALA A 95 14.68 26.95 -8.89
C ALA A 95 16.13 26.46 -9.01
N CYS A 96 16.35 25.48 -9.88
CA CYS A 96 17.68 25.14 -10.38
C CYS A 96 18.31 26.46 -10.90
N PRO A 97 19.49 26.89 -10.42
CA PRO A 97 20.12 28.07 -10.99
C PRO A 97 20.46 27.77 -12.45
N ALA A 98 19.77 28.43 -13.38
CA ALA A 98 20.17 28.45 -14.78
C ALA A 98 21.59 29.02 -14.83
N GLY A 99 22.54 28.17 -15.24
CA GLY A 99 23.92 28.55 -15.45
C GLY A 99 24.03 29.76 -16.36
N ARG A 100 24.90 30.69 -15.97
CA ARG A 100 25.54 31.62 -16.88
C ARG A 100 26.94 31.12 -17.15
#